data_AF-A0A6L8G998-F1
#
_entry.id   AF-A0A6L8G998-F1
#
_cell.length_a   1.000
_cell.length_b   1.000
_cell.length_c   1.000
_cell.angle_alpha   90.00
_cell.angle_beta   90.00
_cell.angle_gamma   90.00
#
_symmetry.space_group_name_H-M   'P 1'
#
loop_
_entity.id
_entity.type
_entity.pdbx_description
1 polymer ?
#
loop_
_entity_poly.entity_id
_entity_poly.type
_entity_poly.pdbx_seq_one_letter_code
_entity_poly.pdbx_strand_id
1 'polypeptide(L)'
;MTELRTGLALAAISSAMLTGTATAAEVTAISTGRTDHQLIYEVIEEGLAALGYENGEMLTGNYPAIHLSIGQGDAHYTAVHWKPLHDDFYNNSGGDDALVRAGPMYTNAMQGYFIDVNTAEAHGISELEQMKVDAVKSLFDTDGDGLANLTGCNPGWGCEKVIEHHLDAYELRDHVNNDK
;
A
#
# COMPACT_ATOMS: atom_id res chain seq x y z
N MET A 1 62.46 -43.63 40.82
CA MET A 1 61.59 -43.37 41.99
C MET A 1 61.48 -41.85 42.07
N THR A 2 60.37 -41.18 41.77
CA THR A 2 58.97 -41.54 42.02
C THR A 2 58.07 -40.59 41.20
N GLU A 3 57.18 -41.19 40.40
CA GLU A 3 55.82 -40.75 40.02
C GLU A 3 55.57 -39.38 39.35
N LEU A 4 55.37 -39.43 38.04
CA LEU A 4 54.65 -38.48 37.21
C LEU A 4 53.14 -38.56 37.53
N ARG A 5 52.53 -37.50 38.07
CA ARG A 5 51.07 -37.41 38.25
C ARG A 5 50.46 -36.49 37.21
N THR A 6 50.00 -37.09 36.12
CA THR A 6 49.19 -36.48 35.08
C THR A 6 47.77 -36.27 35.62
N GLY A 7 47.42 -35.04 35.99
CA GLY A 7 46.06 -34.66 36.37
C GLY A 7 45.23 -34.32 35.12
N LEU A 8 44.40 -35.26 34.68
CA LEU A 8 43.44 -35.06 33.60
C LEU A 8 42.25 -34.26 34.16
N ALA A 9 42.21 -32.95 33.92
CA ALA A 9 41.06 -32.12 34.23
C ALA A 9 39.96 -32.37 33.18
N LEU A 10 38.94 -33.13 33.55
CA LEU A 10 37.74 -33.32 32.75
C LEU A 10 36.92 -32.01 32.81
N ALA A 11 37.02 -31.18 31.77
CA ALA A 11 36.11 -30.05 31.58
C ALA A 11 34.75 -30.61 31.14
N ALA A 12 33.80 -30.71 32.07
CA ALA A 12 32.42 -30.97 31.74
C ALA A 12 31.85 -29.73 31.02
N ILE A 13 31.82 -29.77 29.69
CA ILE A 13 31.05 -28.83 28.89
C ILE A 13 29.59 -29.23 29.08
N SER A 14 28.91 -28.60 30.03
CA SER A 14 27.45 -28.64 30.13
C SER A 14 26.88 -27.91 28.91
N SER A 15 26.60 -28.65 27.84
CA SER A 15 25.70 -28.19 26.78
C SER A 15 24.30 -28.04 27.39
N ALA A 16 24.01 -26.86 27.93
CA ALA A 16 22.64 -26.46 28.17
C ALA A 16 21.96 -26.37 26.80
N MET A 17 21.31 -27.45 26.37
CA MET A 17 20.32 -27.36 25.30
C MET A 17 19.22 -26.45 25.83
N LEU A 18 19.23 -25.20 25.37
CA LEU A 18 18.09 -24.31 25.50
C LEU A 18 16.97 -24.94 24.68
N THR A 19 16.19 -25.84 25.29
CA THR A 19 14.88 -26.24 24.78
C THR A 19 13.87 -25.15 25.13
N GLY A 20 14.19 -23.90 24.75
CA GLY A 20 13.14 -22.94 24.52
C GLY A 20 12.60 -23.29 23.15
N THR A 21 11.38 -23.81 23.06
CA THR A 21 10.63 -23.71 21.81
C THR A 21 10.66 -22.24 21.44
N ALA A 22 11.43 -21.86 20.43
CA ALA A 22 11.30 -20.53 19.84
C ALA A 22 9.86 -20.48 19.35
N THR A 23 8.99 -19.81 20.10
CA THR A 23 7.64 -19.49 19.61
C THR A 23 7.86 -18.69 18.35
N ALA A 24 7.32 -19.16 17.23
CA ALA A 24 7.35 -18.41 15.99
C ALA A 24 6.85 -16.98 16.29
N ALA A 25 7.57 -15.98 15.83
CA ALA A 25 7.10 -14.61 16.00
C ALA A 25 5.85 -14.42 15.13
N GLU A 26 4.78 -13.91 15.72
CA GLU A 26 3.56 -13.57 14.99
C GLU A 26 3.76 -12.27 14.22
N VAL A 27 3.35 -12.24 12.96
CA VAL A 27 3.43 -11.09 12.06
C VAL A 27 2.04 -10.68 11.62
N THR A 28 1.62 -9.52 12.08
CA THR A 28 0.33 -8.88 11.75
C THR A 28 0.45 -7.98 10.52
N ALA A 29 -0.27 -8.30 9.45
CA ALA A 29 -0.43 -7.44 8.28
C ALA A 29 -1.53 -6.39 8.51
N ILE A 30 -1.50 -5.29 7.74
CA ILE A 30 -2.64 -4.38 7.60
C ILE A 30 -2.88 -4.02 6.12
N SER A 31 -4.15 -4.04 5.69
CA SER A 31 -4.56 -3.68 4.33
C SER A 31 -5.84 -2.82 4.32
N THR A 32 -6.34 -2.49 3.14
CA THR A 32 -7.63 -1.81 2.96
C THR A 32 -8.83 -2.77 2.97
N GLY A 33 -8.60 -4.09 3.06
CA GLY A 33 -9.65 -5.12 2.96
C GLY A 33 -10.20 -5.31 1.54
N ARG A 34 -9.63 -4.64 0.53
CA ARG A 34 -10.05 -4.81 -0.86
C ARG A 34 -9.57 -6.16 -1.41
N THR A 35 -10.44 -6.84 -2.15
CA THR A 35 -10.18 -8.17 -2.72
C THR A 35 -9.07 -8.16 -3.77
N ASP A 36 -8.86 -7.04 -4.48
CA ASP A 36 -7.80 -6.90 -5.47
C ASP A 36 -6.39 -6.85 -4.88
N HIS A 37 -6.27 -6.66 -3.56
CA HIS A 37 -4.98 -6.74 -2.85
C HIS A 37 -4.66 -8.16 -2.36
N GLN A 38 -5.65 -9.03 -2.24
CA GLN A 38 -5.57 -10.29 -1.48
C GLN A 38 -4.41 -11.19 -1.93
N LEU A 39 -4.26 -11.40 -3.25
CA LEU A 39 -3.23 -12.28 -3.79
C LEU A 39 -1.81 -11.90 -3.34
N ILE A 40 -1.54 -10.60 -3.22
CA ILE A 40 -0.20 -10.12 -2.83
C ILE A 40 0.09 -10.46 -1.37
N TYR A 41 -0.91 -10.35 -0.49
CA TYR A 41 -0.76 -10.71 0.92
C TYR A 41 -0.59 -12.22 1.09
N GLU A 42 -1.38 -13.04 0.39
CA GLU A 42 -1.25 -14.51 0.43
C GLU A 42 0.17 -14.96 0.04
N VAL A 43 0.77 -14.35 -0.99
CA VAL A 43 2.16 -14.66 -1.39
C VAL A 43 3.17 -14.29 -0.29
N ILE A 44 2.98 -13.16 0.39
CA ILE A 44 3.86 -12.73 1.49
C ILE A 44 3.69 -13.66 2.70
N GLU A 45 2.46 -13.99 3.05
CA GLU A 45 2.09 -14.88 4.16
C GLU A 45 2.68 -16.29 3.98
N GLU A 46 2.64 -16.85 2.77
CA GLU A 46 3.31 -18.11 2.45
C GLU A 46 4.83 -18.01 2.60
N GLY A 47 5.43 -16.89 2.18
CA GLY A 47 6.85 -16.62 2.37
C GLY A 47 7.25 -16.51 3.84
N LEU A 48 6.46 -15.80 4.65
CA LEU A 48 6.64 -15.66 6.09
C LEU A 48 6.51 -17.00 6.80
N ALA A 49 5.51 -17.81 6.44
CA ALA A 49 5.33 -19.15 6.97
C ALA A 49 6.53 -20.06 6.64
N ALA A 50 7.05 -20.02 5.41
CA ALA A 50 8.24 -20.77 5.01
C ALA A 50 9.51 -20.34 5.78
N LEU A 51 9.56 -19.10 6.26
CA LEU A 51 10.64 -18.57 7.11
C LEU A 51 10.43 -18.88 8.61
N GLY A 52 9.31 -19.50 8.98
CA GLY A 52 8.99 -19.90 10.36
C GLY A 52 8.27 -18.84 11.19
N TYR A 53 7.65 -17.84 10.56
CA TYR A 53 6.75 -16.89 11.23
C TYR A 53 5.32 -17.41 11.26
N GLU A 54 4.54 -16.96 12.25
CA GLU A 54 3.09 -17.17 12.29
C GLU A 54 2.39 -15.94 11.69
N ASN A 55 1.43 -16.15 10.78
CA ASN A 55 0.64 -15.06 10.22
C ASN A 55 -0.48 -14.70 11.20
N GLY A 56 -0.43 -13.49 11.73
CA GLY A 56 -1.47 -12.96 12.61
C GLY A 56 -2.72 -12.52 11.84
N GLU A 57 -3.78 -12.16 12.57
CA GLU A 57 -5.00 -11.63 11.95
C GLU A 57 -4.69 -10.33 11.19
N MET A 58 -4.99 -10.29 9.90
CA MET A 58 -4.80 -9.09 9.09
C MET A 58 -5.78 -7.99 9.52
N LEU A 59 -5.24 -6.85 9.95
CA LEU A 59 -6.01 -5.66 10.26
C LEU A 59 -6.50 -4.98 8.98
N THR A 60 -7.56 -4.18 9.11
CA THR A 60 -8.13 -3.41 7.99
C THR A 60 -8.25 -1.93 8.35
N GLY A 61 -7.83 -1.05 7.44
CA GLY A 61 -7.97 0.40 7.59
C GLY A 61 -7.74 1.17 6.29
N ASN A 62 -8.10 2.46 6.28
CA ASN A 62 -7.78 3.35 5.17
C ASN A 62 -6.27 3.69 5.15
N TYR A 63 -5.75 4.14 4.00
CA TYR A 63 -4.31 4.38 3.81
C TYR A 63 -3.62 5.23 4.89
N PRO A 64 -4.22 6.31 5.43
CA PRO A 64 -3.59 7.04 6.54
C PRO A 64 -3.45 6.19 7.80
N ALA A 65 -4.48 5.41 8.15
CA ALA A 65 -4.46 4.52 9.32
C ALA A 65 -3.47 3.37 9.12
N ILE A 66 -3.35 2.83 7.90
CA ILE A 66 -2.34 1.80 7.56
C ILE A 66 -0.94 2.26 7.95
N HIS A 67 -0.53 3.45 7.51
CA HIS A 67 0.82 3.95 7.78
C HIS A 67 1.01 4.27 9.27
N LEU A 68 -0.01 4.85 9.90
CA LEU A 68 0.02 5.19 11.32
C LEU A 68 0.16 3.95 12.20
N SER A 69 -0.63 2.90 11.94
CA SER A 69 -0.59 1.64 12.68
C SER A 69 0.77 0.96 12.57
N ILE A 70 1.42 0.99 11.40
CA ILE A 70 2.79 0.45 11.28
C ILE A 70 3.78 1.32 12.04
N GLY A 71 3.68 2.65 11.91
CA GLY A 71 4.58 3.58 12.60
C GLY A 71 4.46 3.52 14.14
N GLN A 72 3.30 3.12 14.65
CA GLN A 72 3.03 2.93 16.08
C GLN A 72 3.31 1.51 16.58
N GLY A 73 3.52 0.54 15.67
CA GLY A 73 3.76 -0.86 16.00
C GLY A 73 2.50 -1.70 16.23
N ASP A 74 1.31 -1.19 15.90
CA ASP A 74 0.05 -1.95 15.94
C ASP A 74 -0.03 -2.99 14.81
N ALA A 75 0.67 -2.75 13.71
CA ALA A 75 0.84 -3.67 12.59
C ALA A 75 2.30 -3.73 12.16
N HIS A 76 2.72 -4.82 11.52
CA HIS A 76 4.11 -5.06 11.17
C HIS A 76 4.43 -4.68 9.71
N TYR A 77 3.49 -4.89 8.78
CA TYR A 77 3.71 -4.55 7.37
C TYR A 77 2.43 -4.25 6.60
N THR A 78 2.61 -3.56 5.47
CA THR A 78 1.59 -3.40 4.43
C THR A 78 2.24 -3.65 3.07
N ALA A 79 1.45 -4.17 2.14
CA ALA A 79 1.86 -4.47 0.77
C ALA A 79 1.32 -3.43 -0.24
N VAL A 80 0.65 -2.37 0.26
CA VAL A 80 -0.11 -1.42 -0.57
C VAL A 80 0.35 0.03 -0.38
N HIS A 81 1.65 0.23 -0.12
CA HIS A 81 2.28 1.54 -0.16
C HIS A 81 2.54 1.97 -1.61
N TRP A 82 1.84 3.02 -2.07
CA TRP A 82 2.00 3.59 -3.41
C TRP A 82 2.89 4.82 -3.38
N LYS A 83 3.89 4.84 -4.26
CA LYS A 83 4.76 6.01 -4.46
C LYS A 83 4.41 6.72 -5.78
N PRO A 84 4.26 8.05 -5.81
CA PRO A 84 4.40 9.00 -4.69
C PRO A 84 3.12 9.22 -3.86
N LEU A 85 2.00 8.59 -4.21
CA LEU A 85 0.67 8.87 -3.63
C LEU A 85 0.62 8.88 -2.09
N HIS A 86 1.41 8.03 -1.44
CA HIS A 86 1.40 7.83 0.01
C HIS A 86 2.63 8.41 0.71
N ASP A 87 3.47 9.21 0.03
CA ASP A 87 4.68 9.81 0.64
C ASP A 87 4.32 10.69 1.86
N ASP A 88 3.24 11.47 1.80
CA ASP A 88 2.75 12.25 2.94
C ASP A 88 2.34 11.37 4.13
N PHE A 89 1.63 10.27 3.87
CA PHE A 89 1.19 9.35 4.92
C PHE A 89 2.38 8.67 5.59
N TYR A 90 3.37 8.27 4.79
CA TYR A 90 4.63 7.70 5.26
C TYR A 90 5.40 8.70 6.15
N ASN A 91 5.62 9.92 5.66
CA ASN A 91 6.36 10.95 6.39
C ASN A 91 5.66 11.34 7.71
N ASN A 92 4.33 11.49 7.68
CA ASN A 92 3.54 11.84 8.87
C ASN A 92 3.45 10.69 9.89
N SER A 93 3.80 9.47 9.51
CA SER A 93 3.79 8.29 10.37
C SER A 93 5.19 7.93 10.91
N GLY A 94 6.10 8.92 10.93
CA GLY A 94 7.47 8.77 11.42
C GLY A 94 8.53 8.59 10.34
N GLY A 95 8.13 8.45 9.07
CA GLY A 95 9.07 8.36 7.95
C GLY A 95 10.13 7.28 8.16
N ASP A 96 11.36 7.56 7.72
CA ASP A 96 12.47 6.61 7.84
C ASP A 96 12.95 6.37 9.29
N ASP A 97 12.48 7.16 10.26
CA ASP A 97 12.80 6.94 11.70
C ASP A 97 11.97 5.79 12.30
N ALA A 98 10.79 5.49 11.75
CA ALA A 98 9.86 4.47 12.24
C ALA A 98 9.53 3.38 11.21
N LEU A 99 9.64 3.69 9.92
CA LEU A 99 9.19 2.84 8.83
C LEU A 99 10.37 2.47 7.92
N VAL A 100 10.25 1.31 7.29
CA VAL A 100 11.19 0.87 6.25
C VAL A 100 10.40 0.49 5.00
N ARG A 101 10.84 0.99 3.84
CA ARG A 101 10.37 0.52 2.53
C ARG A 101 11.28 -0.61 2.06
N ALA A 102 10.79 -1.85 2.10
CA ALA A 102 11.53 -3.06 1.74
C ALA A 102 11.79 -3.26 0.22
N GLY A 103 11.63 -2.20 -0.58
CA GLY A 103 11.71 -2.24 -2.04
C GLY A 103 10.32 -2.33 -2.72
N PRO A 104 10.24 -1.99 -4.01
CA PRO A 104 8.99 -2.06 -4.76
C PRO A 104 8.66 -3.51 -5.12
N MET A 105 7.41 -3.94 -4.87
CA MET A 105 6.90 -5.19 -5.43
C MET A 105 6.57 -5.07 -6.92
N TYR A 106 6.09 -3.89 -7.32
CA TYR A 106 5.77 -3.55 -8.70
C TYR A 106 6.30 -2.14 -9.01
N THR A 107 6.81 -1.97 -10.22
CA THR A 107 7.29 -0.69 -10.75
C THR A 107 6.54 -0.34 -12.02
N ASN A 108 6.49 0.94 -12.37
CA ASN A 108 5.79 1.44 -13.57
C ASN A 108 4.28 1.18 -13.56
N ALA A 109 3.66 1.13 -12.38
CA ALA A 109 2.21 1.19 -12.28
C ALA A 109 1.71 2.55 -12.80
N MET A 110 0.60 2.53 -13.53
CA MET A 110 0.04 3.69 -14.21
C MET A 110 -1.20 4.21 -13.49
N GLN A 111 -1.35 5.53 -13.48
CA GLN A 111 -2.58 6.22 -13.14
C GLN A 111 -3.01 7.07 -14.33
N GLY A 112 -4.31 7.30 -14.48
CA GLY A 112 -4.84 8.10 -15.57
C GLY A 112 -6.33 8.27 -15.50
N TYR A 113 -6.83 9.13 -16.39
CA TYR A 113 -8.25 9.29 -16.66
C TYR A 113 -8.58 8.47 -17.89
N PHE A 114 -9.66 7.72 -17.84
CA PHE A 114 -10.06 6.82 -18.91
C PHE A 114 -11.51 7.09 -19.29
N ILE A 115 -11.77 7.02 -20.60
CA ILE A 115 -13.10 6.98 -21.19
C ILE A 115 -13.18 5.74 -22.07
N ASP A 116 -14.38 5.35 -22.50
CA ASP A 116 -14.51 4.24 -23.43
C ASP A 116 -13.93 4.60 -24.80
N VAL A 117 -13.32 3.61 -25.46
CA VAL A 117 -12.61 3.80 -26.73
C VAL A 117 -13.54 4.26 -27.84
N ASN A 118 -14.80 3.78 -27.86
CA ASN A 118 -15.72 4.12 -28.93
C ASN A 118 -16.10 5.61 -28.90
N THR A 119 -16.39 6.15 -27.72
CA THR A 119 -16.65 7.59 -27.53
C THR A 119 -15.41 8.41 -27.84
N ALA A 120 -14.24 7.96 -27.37
CA ALA A 120 -12.97 8.64 -27.65
C ALA A 120 -12.72 8.79 -29.15
N GLU A 121 -12.85 7.70 -29.92
CA GLU A 121 -12.62 7.69 -31.37
C GLU A 121 -13.70 8.46 -32.13
N ALA A 122 -14.98 8.30 -31.76
CA ALA A 122 -16.09 8.95 -32.45
C ALA A 122 -16.07 10.49 -32.32
N HIS A 123 -15.56 10.99 -31.19
CA HIS A 123 -15.54 12.42 -30.87
C HIS A 123 -14.13 13.04 -30.90
N GLY A 124 -13.09 12.25 -31.21
CA GLY A 124 -11.71 12.72 -31.23
C GLY A 124 -11.22 13.20 -29.86
N ILE A 125 -11.57 12.50 -28.80
CA ILE A 125 -11.18 12.84 -27.42
C ILE A 125 -9.85 12.14 -27.11
N SER A 126 -8.82 12.92 -26.85
CA SER A 126 -7.45 12.45 -26.57
C SER A 126 -6.80 13.16 -25.38
N GLU A 127 -7.39 14.27 -24.91
CA GLU A 127 -6.85 15.11 -23.83
C GLU A 127 -7.94 15.44 -22.82
N LEU A 128 -7.58 15.48 -21.53
CA LEU A 128 -8.52 15.76 -20.44
C LEU A 128 -9.13 17.17 -20.56
N GLU A 129 -8.38 18.15 -21.06
CA GLU A 129 -8.84 19.53 -21.24
C GLU A 129 -10.05 19.65 -22.18
N GLN A 130 -10.27 18.65 -23.05
CA GLN A 130 -11.44 18.62 -23.93
C GLN A 130 -12.76 18.53 -23.16
N MET A 131 -12.75 18.16 -21.87
CA MET A 131 -13.92 18.28 -21.00
C MET A 131 -14.40 19.72 -20.81
N LYS A 132 -13.59 20.73 -21.16
CA LYS A 132 -14.04 22.13 -21.21
C LYS A 132 -15.05 22.40 -22.33
N VAL A 133 -15.11 21.54 -23.35
CA VAL A 133 -16.02 21.68 -24.49
C VAL A 133 -17.39 21.11 -24.11
N ASP A 134 -18.44 21.94 -24.21
CA ASP A 134 -19.80 21.55 -23.78
C ASP A 134 -20.30 20.26 -24.44
N ALA A 135 -20.05 20.09 -25.75
CA ALA A 135 -20.45 18.90 -26.49
C ALA A 135 -19.68 17.63 -26.09
N VAL A 136 -18.50 17.77 -25.46
CA VAL A 136 -17.69 16.64 -24.96
C VAL A 136 -18.13 16.29 -23.55
N LYS A 137 -18.19 17.25 -22.62
CA LYS A 137 -18.61 16.95 -21.23
C LYS A 137 -20.04 16.43 -21.15
N SER A 138 -20.94 16.88 -22.02
CA SER A 138 -22.32 16.38 -22.07
C SER A 138 -22.43 14.88 -22.41
N LEU A 139 -21.39 14.28 -22.99
CA LEU A 139 -21.34 12.83 -23.25
C LEU A 139 -21.19 12.02 -21.95
N PHE A 140 -20.65 12.65 -20.92
CA PHE A 140 -20.32 12.05 -19.63
C PHE A 140 -21.13 12.64 -18.46
N ASP A 141 -22.09 13.53 -18.76
CA ASP A 141 -23.06 14.03 -17.80
C ASP A 141 -24.14 12.96 -17.60
N THR A 142 -24.20 12.41 -16.39
CA THR A 142 -25.07 11.29 -16.03
C THR A 142 -26.21 11.69 -15.09
N ASP A 143 -26.17 12.89 -14.52
CA ASP A 143 -27.17 13.39 -13.56
C ASP A 143 -27.91 14.67 -14.04
N GLY A 144 -27.45 15.27 -15.14
CA GLY A 144 -28.09 16.41 -15.81
C GLY A 144 -27.70 17.78 -15.25
N ASP A 145 -26.64 17.88 -14.44
CA ASP A 145 -26.16 19.15 -13.89
C ASP A 145 -25.30 19.99 -14.85
N GLY A 146 -24.96 19.43 -16.02
CA GLY A 146 -24.15 20.07 -17.04
C GLY A 146 -22.64 19.88 -16.89
N LEU A 147 -22.19 19.03 -15.95
CA LEU A 147 -20.81 18.64 -15.75
C LEU A 147 -20.57 17.18 -16.16
N ALA A 148 -19.35 16.85 -16.57
CA ALA A 148 -18.97 15.45 -16.75
C ALA A 148 -18.80 14.77 -15.39
N ASN A 149 -19.42 13.60 -15.18
CA ASN A 149 -19.26 12.81 -13.97
C ASN A 149 -17.99 11.97 -14.03
N LEU A 150 -16.99 12.33 -13.21
CA LEU A 150 -15.79 11.53 -12.99
C LEU A 150 -16.02 10.61 -11.79
N THR A 151 -16.02 9.30 -12.02
CA THR A 151 -15.86 8.33 -10.93
C THR A 151 -14.46 8.47 -10.33
N GLY A 152 -14.37 9.14 -9.19
CA GLY A 152 -13.15 9.59 -8.56
C GLY A 152 -12.53 8.58 -7.59
N CYS A 153 -11.78 9.12 -6.64
CA CYS A 153 -11.19 8.34 -5.55
C CYS A 153 -11.88 8.64 -4.23
N ASN A 154 -12.05 7.59 -3.43
CA ASN A 154 -12.63 7.68 -2.09
C ASN A 154 -11.87 8.69 -1.22
N PRO A 155 -12.57 9.38 -0.29
CA PRO A 155 -11.95 10.28 0.66
C PRO A 155 -10.80 9.63 1.44
N GLY A 156 -9.66 10.31 1.50
CA GLY A 156 -8.46 9.86 2.21
C GLY A 156 -7.51 8.98 1.39
N TRP A 157 -7.79 8.73 0.11
CA TRP A 157 -6.86 8.06 -0.79
C TRP A 157 -5.87 9.06 -1.40
N GLY A 158 -4.64 8.62 -1.68
CA GLY A 158 -3.63 9.50 -2.28
C GLY A 158 -4.05 10.04 -3.65
N CYS A 159 -4.78 9.25 -4.45
CA CYS A 159 -5.29 9.68 -5.74
C CYS A 159 -6.40 10.74 -5.65
N GLU A 160 -7.13 10.84 -4.52
CA GLU A 160 -8.08 11.94 -4.31
C GLU A 160 -7.35 13.28 -4.39
N LYS A 161 -6.26 13.44 -3.63
CA LYS A 161 -5.45 14.67 -3.63
C LYS A 161 -4.94 15.03 -5.04
N VAL A 162 -4.53 14.02 -5.81
CA VAL A 162 -4.04 14.22 -7.17
C VAL A 162 -5.16 14.66 -8.11
N ILE A 163 -6.34 14.04 -8.02
CA ILE A 163 -7.51 14.43 -8.81
C ILE A 163 -7.92 15.85 -8.47
N GLU A 164 -8.06 16.18 -7.19
CA GLU A 164 -8.38 17.54 -6.74
C GLU A 164 -7.38 18.58 -7.27
N HIS A 165 -6.08 18.28 -7.18
CA HIS A 165 -5.05 19.14 -7.73
C HIS A 165 -5.19 19.32 -9.23
N HIS A 166 -5.43 18.26 -10.00
CA HIS A 166 -5.61 18.36 -11.46
C HIS A 166 -6.87 19.14 -11.84
N LEU A 167 -7.97 18.99 -11.10
CA LEU A 167 -9.20 19.76 -11.36
C LEU A 167 -8.98 21.27 -11.17
N ASP A 168 -8.13 21.67 -10.23
CA ASP A 168 -7.73 23.07 -10.06
C ASP A 168 -6.70 23.50 -11.12
N ALA A 169 -5.63 22.72 -11.29
CA ALA A 169 -4.50 23.07 -12.15
C ALA A 169 -4.88 23.14 -13.65
N TYR A 170 -5.85 22.32 -14.07
CA TYR A 170 -6.37 22.32 -15.44
C TYR A 170 -7.68 23.10 -15.57
N GLU A 171 -8.12 23.81 -14.53
CA GLU A 171 -9.33 24.64 -14.51
C GLU A 171 -10.59 23.87 -14.94
N LEU A 172 -10.81 22.69 -14.36
CA LEU A 172 -11.92 21.78 -14.71
C LEU A 172 -13.08 21.81 -13.73
N ARG A 173 -13.03 22.65 -12.68
CA ARG A 173 -14.06 22.72 -11.63
C ARG A 173 -15.47 23.04 -12.16
N ASP A 174 -15.55 23.83 -13.23
CA ASP A 174 -16.81 24.19 -13.88
C ASP A 174 -17.21 23.21 -15.01
N HIS A 175 -16.49 22.09 -15.13
CA HIS A 175 -16.63 21.16 -16.24
C HIS A 175 -16.75 19.69 -15.82
N VAL A 176 -16.21 19.34 -14.65
CA VAL A 176 -16.15 17.96 -14.16
C VAL A 176 -16.59 17.92 -12.70
N ASN A 177 -17.58 17.09 -12.41
CA ASN A 177 -17.95 16.71 -11.06
C ASN A 177 -17.11 15.49 -10.63
N ASN A 178 -16.48 15.56 -9.46
CA ASN A 178 -15.68 14.47 -8.90
C ASN A 178 -16.53 13.64 -7.94
N ASP A 179 -17.07 12.52 -8.42
CA ASP A 179 -17.91 11.63 -7.64
C ASP A 179 -17.03 10.73 -6.76
N LYS A 180 -17.02 11.02 -5.45
CA LYS A 180 -16.16 10.40 -4.44
C LYS A 180 -16.88 9.43 -3.51
#